data_AF-A0A7S1JK95-F1
#
_entry.id   AF-A0A7S1JK95-F1
#
_cell.length_a   1.000
_cell.length_b   1.000
_cell.length_c   1.000
_cell.angle_alpha   90.00
_cell.angle_beta   90.00
_cell.angle_gamma   90.00
#
_symmetry.space_group_name_H-M   'P 1'
#
loop_
_entity.id
_entity.type
_entity.pdbx_description
1 polymer ?
#
loop_
_entity_poly.entity_id
_entity_poly.type
_entity_poly.pdbx_seq_one_letter_code
_entity_poly.pdbx_strand_id
1 'polypeptide(L)'
;NRVKSNDPRDWVDRAEALQGRFWDTNTSVSFKGIPALWFVEASHGFSASAWGTIMPHNIGLGCANDLGLMERIGNVTAREVSATGLDATVSVSVTVPRNNRWGRVYEGFSQ
;
A
#
# COMPACT_ATOMS: atom_id res chain seq x y z
N ASN A 1 -1.87 -6.46 22.76
CA ASN A 1 -0.86 -5.54 22.18
C ASN A 1 0.13 -6.32 21.34
N ARG A 2 -0.19 -6.58 20.06
CA ARG A 2 0.77 -7.23 19.13
C ARG A 2 1.75 -6.16 18.67
N VAL A 3 3.02 -6.30 19.07
CA VAL A 3 4.12 -5.54 18.46
C VAL A 3 4.08 -5.85 16.96
N LYS A 4 3.98 -4.82 16.11
CA LYS A 4 4.19 -4.99 14.67
C LYS A 4 5.60 -5.56 14.51
N SER A 5 5.74 -6.73 13.90
CA SER A 5 7.06 -7.25 13.63
C SER A 5 7.81 -6.27 12.74
N ASN A 6 9.07 -5.98 13.10
CA ASN A 6 9.93 -5.07 12.37
C ASN A 6 10.74 -5.77 11.26
N ASP A 7 10.65 -7.10 11.13
CA ASP A 7 11.36 -7.83 10.07
C ASP A 7 10.53 -7.79 8.78
N PRO A 8 11.08 -7.30 7.64
CA PRO A 8 10.44 -7.43 6.33
C PRO A 8 10.03 -8.87 5.97
N ARG A 9 10.79 -9.89 6.42
CA ARG A 9 10.49 -11.29 6.12
C ARG A 9 9.17 -11.77 6.70
N ASP A 10 8.79 -11.26 7.87
CA ASP A 10 7.50 -11.58 8.47
C ASP A 10 6.31 -11.22 7.56
N TRP A 11 6.46 -10.20 6.70
CA TRP A 11 5.42 -9.88 5.74
C TRP A 11 5.35 -10.92 4.63
N VAL A 12 6.49 -11.33 4.09
CA VAL A 12 6.59 -12.36 3.05
C VAL A 12 6.01 -13.68 3.55
N ASP A 13 6.45 -14.14 4.72
CA ASP A 13 5.98 -15.39 5.32
C ASP A 13 4.46 -15.40 5.52
N ARG A 14 3.88 -14.24 5.89
CA ARG A 14 2.43 -14.09 6.06
C ARG A 14 1.70 -14.05 4.72
N ALA A 15 2.24 -13.36 3.73
CA ALA A 15 1.67 -13.30 2.38
C ALA A 15 1.65 -14.70 1.75
N GLU A 16 2.77 -15.43 1.82
CA GLU A 16 2.87 -16.81 1.33
C GLU A 16 1.92 -17.76 2.08
N ALA A 17 1.87 -17.68 3.41
CA ALA A 17 0.96 -18.51 4.20
C ALA A 17 -0.51 -18.22 3.87
N LEU A 18 -0.87 -16.96 3.66
CA LEU A 18 -2.23 -16.56 3.29
C LEU A 18 -2.58 -17.03 1.88
N GLN A 19 -1.65 -16.88 0.94
CA GLN A 19 -1.78 -17.37 -0.43
C GLN A 19 -1.92 -18.89 -0.48
N GLY A 20 -1.13 -19.65 0.28
CA GLY A 20 -1.22 -21.11 0.38
C GLY A 20 -2.58 -21.56 0.91
N ARG A 21 -3.07 -20.93 1.99
CA ARG A 21 -4.41 -21.23 2.54
C ARG A 21 -5.52 -20.92 1.53
N PHE A 22 -5.40 -19.81 0.81
CA PHE A 22 -6.34 -19.48 -0.25
C PHE A 22 -6.29 -20.52 -1.38
N TRP A 23 -5.09 -20.92 -1.81
CA TRP A 23 -4.88 -21.92 -2.84
C TRP A 23 -5.51 -23.27 -2.49
N ASP A 24 -5.25 -23.78 -1.29
CA ASP A 24 -5.81 -25.05 -0.82
C ASP A 24 -7.35 -25.01 -0.78
N THR A 25 -7.91 -23.88 -0.33
CA THR A 25 -9.37 -23.69 -0.30
C THR A 25 -9.94 -23.61 -1.71
N ASN A 26 -9.32 -22.80 -2.58
CA ASN A 26 -9.80 -22.54 -3.93
C ASN A 26 -9.74 -23.80 -4.82
N THR A 27 -8.72 -24.64 -4.64
CA THR A 27 -8.55 -25.89 -5.40
C THR A 27 -9.37 -27.06 -4.85
N SER A 28 -9.95 -26.94 -3.65
CA SER A 28 -10.83 -27.96 -3.06
C SER A 28 -12.25 -27.97 -3.63
N VAL A 29 -12.63 -26.93 -4.38
CA VAL A 29 -13.88 -26.82 -5.13
C VAL A 29 -13.60 -26.94 -6.63
N SER A 30 -14.61 -27.11 -7.48
CA SER A 30 -14.43 -27.29 -8.94
C SER A 30 -13.76 -26.11 -9.67
N PHE A 31 -13.44 -25.02 -8.94
CA PHE A 31 -12.69 -23.87 -9.41
C PHE A 31 -11.19 -24.19 -9.46
N LYS A 32 -10.59 -23.99 -10.63
CA LYS A 32 -9.18 -24.36 -10.87
C LYS A 32 -8.27 -23.14 -10.80
N GLY A 33 -7.44 -23.09 -9.76
CA GLY A 33 -6.09 -22.51 -9.82
C GLY A 33 -5.96 -21.00 -10.04
N ILE A 34 -6.96 -20.19 -9.69
CA ILE A 34 -6.80 -18.72 -9.72
C ILE A 34 -6.13 -18.26 -8.42
N PRO A 35 -4.99 -17.54 -8.46
CA PRO A 35 -4.39 -16.99 -7.25
C PRO A 35 -5.19 -15.78 -6.74
N ALA A 36 -5.18 -15.55 -5.42
CA ALA A 36 -5.65 -14.28 -4.87
C ALA A 36 -4.68 -13.15 -5.24
N LEU A 37 -5.21 -11.93 -5.29
CA LEU A 37 -4.44 -10.70 -5.37
C LEU A 37 -4.50 -10.00 -4.02
N TRP A 38 -3.34 -9.79 -3.39
CA TRP A 38 -3.24 -9.15 -2.09
C TRP A 38 -2.80 -7.70 -2.26
N PHE A 39 -3.54 -6.80 -1.61
CA PHE A 39 -3.26 -5.36 -1.66
C PHE A 39 -3.10 -4.75 -0.28
N VAL A 40 -2.36 -3.64 -0.22
CA VAL A 40 -2.16 -2.84 0.99
C VAL A 40 -2.28 -1.34 0.71
N GLU A 41 -2.75 -0.60 1.70
CA GLU A 41 -2.71 0.86 1.68
C GLU A 41 -1.28 1.35 1.87
N ALA A 42 -0.74 2.02 0.85
CA ALA A 42 0.57 2.68 0.88
C ALA A 42 0.47 4.09 0.27
N SER A 43 -0.46 4.89 0.79
CA SER A 43 -0.84 6.20 0.24
C SER A 43 0.18 7.32 0.46
N HIS A 44 1.17 7.10 1.31
CA HIS A 44 2.24 8.06 1.62
C HIS A 44 3.54 7.33 1.96
N GLY A 45 3.94 6.40 1.08
CA GLY A 45 4.97 5.40 1.35
C GLY A 45 4.40 4.16 2.04
N PHE A 46 5.25 3.18 2.37
CA PHE A 46 4.80 1.90 2.94
C PHE A 46 4.54 1.98 4.46
N SER A 47 3.57 2.83 4.84
CA SER A 47 3.25 3.15 6.23
C SER A 47 2.58 2.04 7.03
N ALA A 48 2.13 0.97 6.37
CA ALA A 48 1.62 -0.21 7.04
C ALA A 48 2.70 -0.91 7.89
N SER A 49 3.96 -0.86 7.42
CA SER A 49 5.11 -1.45 8.09
C SER A 49 5.90 -0.43 8.91
N ALA A 50 6.60 -0.93 9.93
CA ALA A 50 7.43 -0.11 10.82
C ALA A 50 8.80 0.25 10.22
N TRP A 51 9.23 -0.44 9.15
CA TRP A 51 10.49 -0.17 8.44
C TRP A 51 10.28 0.59 7.11
N GLY A 52 9.04 0.73 6.65
CA GLY A 52 8.74 1.42 5.39
C GLY A 52 9.02 2.91 5.51
N THR A 53 9.47 3.51 4.41
CA THR A 53 9.71 4.95 4.36
C THR A 53 8.36 5.69 4.39
N ILE A 54 8.23 6.66 5.29
CA ILE A 54 7.03 7.50 5.39
C ILE A 54 7.28 8.80 4.61
N MET A 55 6.45 9.03 3.60
CA MET A 55 6.51 10.20 2.73
C MET A 55 5.48 11.25 3.17
N PRO A 56 5.62 12.52 2.73
CA PRO A 56 4.57 13.52 2.93
C PRO A 56 3.24 13.07 2.32
N HIS A 57 2.14 13.40 2.99
CA HIS A 57 0.80 13.22 2.42
C HIS A 57 0.57 14.11 1.19
N ASN A 58 -0.40 13.73 0.37
CA ASN A 58 -0.68 14.32 -0.94
C ASN A 58 -0.84 15.84 -0.92
N ILE A 59 -1.42 16.43 0.13
CA ILE A 59 -1.51 17.90 0.23
C ILE A 59 -0.14 18.57 0.21
N GLY A 60 0.86 17.99 0.88
CA GLY A 60 2.24 18.48 0.87
C GLY A 60 2.92 18.24 -0.47
N LEU A 61 2.64 17.12 -1.13
CA LEU A 61 3.12 16.84 -2.48
C LEU A 61 2.52 17.81 -3.51
N GLY A 62 1.25 18.17 -3.36
CA GLY A 62 0.58 19.20 -4.16
C GLY A 62 1.24 20.56 -3.99
N CYS A 63 1.61 20.95 -2.77
CA CYS A 63 2.38 22.16 -2.52
C CYS A 63 3.77 22.16 -3.19
N ALA A 64 4.42 20.99 -3.29
CA ALA A 64 5.71 20.87 -3.97
C ALA A 64 5.60 21.02 -5.50
N ASN A 65 4.44 20.69 -6.08
CA ASN A 65 4.14 20.81 -7.52
C ASN A 65 5.24 20.23 -8.43
N ASP A 66 5.80 19.08 -8.05
CA ASP A 66 6.87 18.39 -8.77
C ASP A 66 6.43 16.96 -9.13
N LEU A 67 6.10 16.76 -10.41
CA LEU A 67 5.69 15.45 -10.95
C LEU A 67 6.83 14.43 -10.88
N GLY A 68 8.07 14.85 -11.12
CA GLY A 68 9.23 13.95 -11.06
C GLY A 68 9.49 13.48 -9.62
N LEU A 69 9.24 14.33 -8.62
CA LEU A 69 9.27 13.92 -7.21
C LEU A 69 8.19 12.87 -6.91
N MET A 70 6.95 13.10 -7.34
CA MET A 70 5.85 12.15 -7.12
C MET A 70 6.12 10.79 -7.79
N GLU A 71 6.69 10.79 -9.00
CA GLU A 71 7.08 9.55 -9.69
C GLU A 71 8.18 8.78 -8.93
N ARG A 72 9.20 9.50 -8.43
CA ARG A 72 10.25 8.87 -7.60
C ARG A 72 9.68 8.28 -6.31
N ILE A 73 8.73 8.97 -5.67
CA ILE A 73 8.03 8.48 -4.48
C ILE A 73 7.23 7.21 -4.81
N GLY A 74 6.50 7.20 -5.92
CA GLY A 74 5.77 6.02 -6.40
C GLY A 74 6.70 4.82 -6.61
N ASN A 75 7.86 5.05 -7.25
CA ASN A 75 8.87 4.01 -7.48
C ASN A 75 9.47 3.45 -6.18
N VAL A 76 9.77 4.29 -5.19
CA VAL A 76 10.25 3.83 -3.87
C VAL A 76 9.16 3.03 -3.17
N THR A 77 7.93 3.54 -3.15
CA THR A 77 6.78 2.88 -2.50
C THR A 77 6.50 1.51 -3.13
N ALA A 78 6.51 1.42 -4.47
CA ALA A 78 6.33 0.16 -5.19
C ALA A 78 7.40 -0.88 -4.83
N ARG A 79 8.66 -0.45 -4.72
CA ARG A 79 9.77 -1.34 -4.31
C ARG A 79 9.57 -1.87 -2.89
N GLU A 80 9.24 -1.00 -1.94
CA GLU A 80 9.00 -1.40 -0.55
C GLU A 80 7.82 -2.35 -0.42
N VAL A 81 6.70 -2.08 -1.12
CA VAL A 81 5.54 -2.97 -1.12
C VAL A 81 5.88 -4.31 -1.79
N SER A 82 6.54 -4.32 -2.95
CA SER A 82 6.90 -5.57 -3.65
C SER A 82 7.81 -6.47 -2.81
N ALA A 83 8.62 -5.90 -1.92
CA ALA A 83 9.50 -6.66 -1.02
C ALA A 83 8.74 -7.45 0.07
N THR A 84 7.43 -7.23 0.20
CA THR A 84 6.58 -7.84 1.23
C THR A 84 5.80 -9.07 0.74
N GLY A 85 5.91 -9.40 -0.55
CA GLY A 85 5.11 -10.45 -1.18
C GLY A 85 3.67 -10.04 -1.51
N LEU A 86 3.34 -8.74 -1.43
CA LEU A 86 2.04 -8.20 -1.82
C LEU A 86 2.06 -7.73 -3.28
N ASP A 87 0.94 -7.91 -3.97
CA ASP A 87 0.83 -7.75 -5.42
C ASP A 87 0.53 -6.31 -5.85
N ALA A 88 -0.20 -5.59 -5.00
CA ALA A 88 -0.69 -4.26 -5.33
C ALA A 88 -0.72 -3.33 -4.12
N THR A 89 -0.75 -2.04 -4.41
CA THR A 89 -1.13 -1.04 -3.41
C THR A 89 -2.36 -0.29 -3.87
N VAL A 90 -3.26 -0.09 -2.92
CA VAL A 90 -4.29 0.95 -3.00
C VAL A 90 -3.61 2.22 -2.52
N SER A 91 -3.15 3.01 -3.47
CA SER A 91 -2.38 4.22 -3.23
C SER A 91 -2.91 5.35 -4.10
N VAL A 92 -2.70 6.57 -3.61
CA VAL A 92 -3.07 7.84 -4.22
C VAL A 92 -4.59 8.08 -4.32
N SER A 93 -5.10 8.85 -3.37
CA SER A 93 -6.40 9.49 -3.53
C SER A 93 -6.27 10.66 -4.52
N VAL A 94 -6.86 10.53 -5.71
CA VAL A 94 -7.01 11.66 -6.67
C VAL A 94 -8.20 12.54 -6.33
N THR A 95 -8.53 12.62 -5.04
CA THR A 95 -9.65 13.44 -4.57
C THR A 95 -9.29 14.91 -4.65
N VAL A 96 -10.34 15.71 -4.85
CA VAL A 96 -10.25 17.17 -4.96
C VAL A 96 -11.05 17.75 -3.79
N PRO A 97 -10.43 17.96 -2.60
CA PRO A 97 -11.14 18.36 -1.40
C PRO A 97 -11.75 19.76 -1.58
N ARG A 98 -13.08 19.88 -1.44
CA ARG A 98 -13.79 21.18 -1.55
C ARG A 98 -14.18 21.80 -0.21
N ASN A 99 -14.07 21.03 0.88
CA ASN A 99 -14.41 21.48 2.21
C ASN A 99 -13.36 20.97 3.20
N ASN A 100 -12.64 21.90 3.83
CA ASN A 100 -11.56 21.59 4.76
C ASN A 100 -12.03 20.88 6.03
N ARG A 101 -13.35 20.79 6.27
CA ARG A 101 -13.93 19.98 7.35
C ARG A 101 -13.91 18.48 7.06
N TRP A 102 -13.64 18.07 5.82
CA TRP A 102 -13.52 16.65 5.50
C TRP A 102 -12.23 16.07 6.10
N GLY A 103 -12.36 15.02 6.91
CA GLY A 103 -11.23 14.45 7.66
C GLY A 103 -10.09 13.87 6.80
N ARG A 104 -10.24 13.79 5.48
CA ARG A 104 -9.23 13.28 4.53
C ARG A 104 -8.69 14.34 3.58
N VAL A 105 -8.86 15.63 3.90
CA VAL A 105 -8.34 16.74 3.06
C VAL A 105 -6.85 16.59 2.76
N TYR A 106 -6.07 16.07 3.71
CA TYR A 106 -4.63 15.84 3.53
C TYR A 106 -4.29 14.80 2.45
N GLU A 107 -5.25 13.96 2.06
CA GLU A 107 -5.08 12.95 1.02
C GLU A 107 -5.36 13.46 -0.39
N GLY A 108 -5.95 14.65 -0.54
CA GLY A 108 -6.05 15.32 -1.83
C GLY A 108 -4.79 16.14 -2.12
N PHE A 109 -4.41 16.26 -3.40
CA PHE A 109 -3.29 17.10 -3.81
C PHE A 109 -3.63 18.60 -3.78
N SER A 110 -4.86 18.95 -4.17
CA SER A 110 -5.35 20.33 -4.25
C SER A 110 -6.87 20.37 -4.25
N GLN A 111 -7.44 21.56 -4.03
CA GLN A 111 -8.86 21.89 -4.25
C GLN A 111 -9.21 22.04 -5.73
#